data_AF-A0AAW0PGM7-F1
#
_entry.id   AF-A0AAW0PGM7-F1
#
_cell.length_a   1.000
_cell.length_b   1.000
_cell.length_c   1.000
_cell.angle_alpha   90.00
_cell.angle_beta   90.00
_cell.angle_gamma   90.00
#
_symmetry.space_group_name_H-M   'P 1'
#
loop_
_entity.id
_entity.type
_entity.pdbx_description
1 polymer ?
#
loop_
_entity_poly.entity_id
_entity_poly.type
_entity_poly.pdbx_seq_one_letter_code
_entity_poly.pdbx_strand_id
1 'polypeptide(L)'
;MFVLKLTLLLSIEELSPELHPTPGCVHEAAEYINRPLRKNRTDRRICFQRNLAVTVADSQTEHCPAPLTCCTLLLLLLLFIIKLQASVLFFITFLLSAMDPIFYRFILMVAMLGHNILSMPVPTDVPLCTASETAHYNLTFTGKWSQSAFPKQYPVYRPPAQWSNLVGVTHSSDYHMWQRNDFASNGVREFSEKGEAWTLMKEVDEAGEHIQSVYGILSAPAVVGGTGQMSTEFDVVARHSYLSFIVRIIPSPDWFVGADSISLCEGDHWKDNISLELYPYDAGTDSGFTFSSPNFETIPQDKITEITSSFPSHPANSFFYPRLRHLPPIAKITLTKIKKTNRIISLPVEPTQSNQLPTGNEIEEKLINTPLDCEVSVWSPWGLCKGKCGDSGVQHRTRYILMHPANNGAACPLLEEERKCSPDNCL
;
A
#
# COMPACT_ATOMS: atom_id res chain seq x y z
N MET A 1 -57.91 -19.43 -14.10
CA MET A 1 -58.29 -20.80 -13.68
C MET A 1 -57.59 -21.76 -14.62
N PHE A 2 -56.70 -22.67 -14.15
CA PHE A 2 -56.96 -23.89 -13.34
C PHE A 2 -57.70 -24.97 -14.16
N VAL A 3 -57.30 -26.26 -14.21
CA VAL A 3 -56.45 -27.07 -13.29
C VAL A 3 -55.50 -28.06 -14.01
N LEU A 4 -54.51 -28.57 -13.25
CA LEU A 4 -53.47 -29.59 -13.50
C LEU A 4 -53.82 -30.85 -14.35
N LYS A 5 -52.79 -31.44 -15.00
CA LYS A 5 -52.11 -32.68 -14.51
C LYS A 5 -50.80 -33.04 -15.25
N LEU A 6 -49.84 -33.61 -14.53
CA LEU A 6 -48.55 -34.11 -15.04
C LEU A 6 -48.18 -35.44 -14.33
N THR A 7 -48.24 -36.55 -15.07
CA THR A 7 -48.07 -37.98 -14.71
C THR A 7 -48.09 -38.79 -16.03
N LEU A 8 -47.50 -39.98 -16.27
CA LEU A 8 -46.71 -41.04 -15.59
C LEU A 8 -46.11 -41.89 -16.76
N LEU A 9 -45.10 -42.80 -16.72
CA LEU A 9 -44.04 -43.29 -15.81
C LEU A 9 -43.00 -44.02 -16.74
N LEU A 10 -42.13 -44.89 -16.19
CA LEU A 10 -41.27 -45.91 -16.84
C LEU A 10 -40.01 -45.41 -17.60
N SER A 11 -38.86 -46.10 -17.58
CA SER A 11 -38.31 -47.14 -16.68
C SER A 11 -36.82 -47.36 -16.99
N ILE A 12 -36.04 -47.87 -16.01
CA ILE A 12 -35.03 -48.95 -16.11
C ILE A 12 -34.19 -48.98 -14.81
N GLU A 13 -34.50 -49.96 -13.96
CA GLU A 13 -33.53 -50.70 -13.16
C GLU A 13 -32.92 -51.79 -14.10
N GLU A 14 -31.80 -52.46 -13.85
CA GLU A 14 -31.03 -52.71 -12.62
C GLU A 14 -29.61 -53.18 -13.00
N LEU A 15 -28.60 -52.96 -12.15
CA LEU A 15 -27.48 -53.88 -11.84
C LEU A 15 -26.32 -53.15 -11.11
N SER A 16 -26.21 -53.42 -9.81
CA SER A 16 -24.98 -53.24 -9.01
C SER A 16 -24.28 -54.61 -8.84
N PRO A 17 -23.07 -54.72 -8.27
CA PRO A 17 -22.91 -54.54 -6.82
C PRO A 17 -21.70 -53.69 -6.38
N GLU A 18 -21.96 -52.81 -5.41
CA GLU A 18 -21.29 -52.68 -4.10
C GLU A 18 -19.77 -52.93 -3.97
N LEU A 19 -19.08 -51.98 -3.32
CA LEU A 19 -18.29 -52.31 -2.12
C LEU A 19 -18.15 -51.11 -1.17
N HIS A 20 -18.26 -51.37 0.15
CA HIS A 20 -18.01 -50.42 1.24
C HIS A 20 -17.05 -51.05 2.30
N PRO A 21 -16.48 -50.29 3.26
CA PRO A 21 -15.07 -50.47 3.63
C PRO A 21 -14.73 -51.03 5.04
N THR A 22 -13.43 -51.25 5.26
CA THR A 22 -12.69 -51.46 6.55
C THR A 22 -12.78 -52.86 7.20
N PRO A 23 -11.90 -53.24 8.18
CA PRO A 23 -10.57 -52.72 8.57
C PRO A 23 -9.45 -53.80 8.74
N GLY A 24 -8.18 -53.39 8.97
CA GLY A 24 -7.29 -54.09 9.93
C GLY A 24 -5.83 -54.42 9.56
N CYS A 25 -4.89 -53.93 10.38
CA CYS A 25 -3.58 -54.52 10.78
C CYS A 25 -2.44 -54.67 9.71
N VAL A 26 -1.13 -54.58 10.05
CA VAL A 26 -0.41 -54.20 11.31
C VAL A 26 1.07 -53.79 11.00
N HIS A 27 1.55 -52.68 11.61
CA HIS A 27 2.96 -52.30 11.95
C HIS A 27 4.01 -52.16 10.80
N GLU A 28 5.17 -51.47 10.96
CA GLU A 28 5.80 -50.88 12.16
C GLU A 28 6.61 -49.58 11.86
N ALA A 29 6.55 -48.59 12.77
CA ALA A 29 7.56 -47.56 13.15
C ALA A 29 8.32 -46.71 12.08
N ALA A 30 8.92 -45.55 12.39
CA ALA A 30 9.13 -44.87 13.68
C ALA A 30 9.01 -43.33 13.59
N GLU A 31 8.69 -42.72 14.73
CA GLU A 31 8.75 -41.29 15.03
C GLU A 31 10.19 -40.84 15.35
N TYR A 32 10.62 -39.61 14.99
CA TYR A 32 11.46 -38.76 15.86
C TYR A 32 11.62 -37.30 15.35
N ILE A 33 11.47 -36.33 16.27
CA ILE A 33 11.96 -34.95 16.11
C ILE A 33 12.83 -34.63 17.33
N ASN A 34 14.13 -34.31 17.13
CA ASN A 34 14.92 -33.31 17.89
C ASN A 34 16.46 -33.40 17.61
N ARG A 35 17.04 -32.31 17.04
CA ARG A 35 18.33 -31.61 17.38
C ARG A 35 19.65 -32.42 17.66
N PRO A 36 20.87 -31.79 17.67
CA PRO A 36 21.35 -30.52 17.10
C PRO A 36 22.71 -30.58 16.33
N LEU A 37 23.03 -29.49 15.61
CA LEU A 37 24.36 -28.86 15.38
C LEU A 37 25.66 -29.72 15.43
N ARG A 38 26.43 -29.76 14.31
CA ARG A 38 27.84 -29.30 14.28
C ARG A 38 28.45 -29.10 12.87
N LYS A 39 29.52 -28.29 12.87
CA LYS A 39 30.57 -28.01 11.87
C LYS A 39 30.96 -29.20 10.94
N ASN A 40 31.51 -29.01 9.73
CA ASN A 40 32.47 -27.96 9.34
C ASN A 40 32.57 -27.62 7.82
N ARG A 41 33.17 -26.45 7.55
CA ARG A 41 33.49 -25.79 6.25
C ARG A 41 34.57 -26.51 5.40
N THR A 42 34.33 -26.67 4.09
CA THR A 42 35.27 -26.57 2.91
C THR A 42 34.48 -26.80 1.60
N ASP A 43 34.86 -26.36 0.39
CA ASP A 43 35.50 -25.12 -0.14
C ASP A 43 35.29 -25.10 -1.69
N ARG A 44 35.32 -23.92 -2.35
CA ARG A 44 35.25 -23.66 -3.82
C ARG A 44 33.98 -24.15 -4.55
N ARG A 45 33.24 -23.28 -5.26
CA ARG A 45 33.53 -22.64 -6.57
C ARG A 45 33.89 -23.62 -7.70
N ILE A 46 33.03 -23.71 -8.71
CA ILE A 46 33.28 -23.28 -10.10
C ILE A 46 31.97 -23.36 -10.90
N CYS A 47 31.77 -22.43 -11.85
CA CYS A 47 30.61 -22.43 -12.75
C CYS A 47 30.78 -23.50 -13.85
N PHE A 48 29.68 -24.00 -14.41
CA PHE A 48 29.72 -24.71 -15.69
C PHE A 48 28.68 -24.16 -16.67
N GLN A 49 29.08 -24.01 -17.93
CA GLN A 49 28.22 -23.53 -18.99
C GLN A 49 27.52 -24.69 -19.72
N ARG A 50 26.34 -24.36 -20.26
CA ARG A 50 25.64 -24.95 -21.41
C ARG A 50 26.41 -25.95 -22.29
N ASN A 51 25.64 -26.94 -22.75
CA ASN A 51 25.75 -27.68 -24.02
C ASN A 51 26.89 -28.73 -24.11
N LEU A 52 26.79 -29.83 -24.88
CA LEU A 52 25.79 -30.26 -25.86
C LEU A 52 25.70 -31.83 -25.90
N ALA A 53 24.81 -32.36 -26.75
CA ALA A 53 24.87 -33.70 -27.39
C ALA A 53 24.61 -34.97 -26.54
N VAL A 54 23.32 -35.33 -26.50
CA VAL A 54 22.75 -36.65 -26.87
C VAL A 54 23.73 -37.83 -27.06
N THR A 55 23.53 -38.90 -26.29
CA THR A 55 23.76 -40.29 -26.71
C THR A 55 22.55 -41.16 -26.29
N VAL A 56 22.34 -42.29 -26.97
CA VAL A 56 21.13 -43.13 -26.86
C VAL A 56 21.35 -44.33 -25.94
N ALA A 57 20.35 -44.66 -25.13
CA ALA A 57 20.15 -45.94 -24.47
C ALA A 57 18.64 -46.28 -24.48
N ASP A 58 18.29 -47.56 -24.32
CA ASP A 58 17.04 -48.14 -24.87
C ASP A 58 16.21 -48.94 -23.84
N SER A 59 14.93 -49.20 -24.17
CA SER A 59 13.91 -49.96 -23.43
C SER A 59 13.35 -49.28 -22.15
N GLN A 60 12.11 -49.54 -21.70
CA GLN A 60 11.16 -50.62 -22.06
C GLN A 60 9.78 -50.13 -22.55
N THR A 61 8.96 -51.06 -23.04
CA THR A 61 7.67 -50.85 -23.68
C THR A 61 6.47 -51.28 -22.82
N GLU A 62 5.44 -50.43 -22.75
CA GLU A 62 4.07 -50.85 -22.40
C GLU A 62 3.07 -50.38 -23.50
N HIS A 63 1.92 -51.04 -23.61
CA HIS A 63 1.04 -50.96 -24.78
C HIS A 63 -0.02 -49.85 -24.70
N CYS A 64 -0.19 -49.11 -25.80
CA CYS A 64 -1.35 -48.25 -26.03
C CYS A 64 -2.45 -48.99 -26.81
N PRO A 65 -3.75 -48.80 -26.49
CA PRO A 65 -4.86 -49.32 -27.30
C PRO A 65 -5.07 -48.53 -28.61
N ALA A 66 -5.75 -49.15 -29.58
CA ALA A 66 -5.84 -48.68 -30.97
C ALA A 66 -6.67 -47.39 -31.18
N PRO A 67 -6.38 -46.57 -32.22
CA PRO A 67 -6.94 -45.22 -32.40
C PRO A 67 -8.43 -45.12 -32.80
N LEU A 68 -9.16 -46.24 -32.94
CA LEU A 68 -10.54 -46.25 -33.44
C LEU A 68 -11.56 -45.67 -32.43
N THR A 69 -11.27 -45.72 -31.14
CA THR A 69 -12.18 -45.26 -30.07
C THR A 69 -12.30 -43.73 -30.02
N CYS A 70 -11.20 -43.00 -30.24
CA CYS A 70 -11.21 -41.54 -30.22
C CYS A 70 -12.02 -40.98 -31.41
N CYS A 71 -11.81 -41.52 -32.62
CA CYS A 71 -12.48 -41.05 -33.83
C CYS A 71 -14.00 -41.29 -33.80
N THR A 72 -14.44 -42.43 -33.25
CA THR A 72 -15.87 -42.74 -33.07
C THR A 72 -16.54 -41.84 -32.01
N LEU A 73 -15.84 -41.54 -30.91
CA LEU A 73 -16.33 -40.60 -29.90
C LEU A 73 -16.50 -39.18 -30.46
N LEU A 74 -15.52 -38.71 -31.25
CA LEU A 74 -15.55 -37.39 -31.89
C LEU A 74 -16.72 -37.28 -32.88
N LEU A 75 -16.99 -38.33 -33.67
CA LEU A 75 -18.09 -38.38 -34.62
C LEU A 75 -19.46 -38.34 -33.92
N LEU A 76 -19.62 -39.07 -32.81
CA LEU A 76 -20.83 -39.04 -31.99
C LEU A 76 -21.07 -37.65 -31.38
N LEU A 77 -20.01 -36.97 -30.93
CA LEU A 77 -20.08 -35.63 -30.34
C LEU A 77 -20.44 -34.56 -31.40
N LEU A 78 -19.89 -34.68 -32.61
CA LEU A 78 -20.31 -33.90 -33.79
C LEU A 78 -21.79 -34.13 -34.15
N LEU A 79 -22.24 -35.38 -34.22
CA LEU A 79 -23.65 -35.71 -34.49
C LEU A 79 -24.59 -35.19 -33.40
N PHE A 80 -24.14 -35.16 -32.14
CA PHE A 80 -24.89 -34.58 -31.02
C PHE A 80 -24.99 -33.05 -31.16
N ILE A 81 -23.88 -32.36 -31.45
CA ILE A 81 -23.87 -30.91 -31.72
C ILE A 81 -24.76 -30.55 -32.91
N ILE A 82 -24.73 -31.33 -34.00
CA ILE A 82 -25.59 -31.12 -35.18
C ILE A 82 -27.07 -31.29 -34.83
N LYS A 83 -27.43 -32.32 -34.04
CA LYS A 83 -28.80 -32.47 -33.53
C LYS A 83 -29.22 -31.33 -32.61
N LEU A 84 -28.32 -30.83 -31.76
CA LEU A 84 -28.59 -29.71 -30.86
C LEU A 84 -28.82 -28.41 -31.65
N GLN A 85 -27.94 -28.11 -32.61
CA GLN A 85 -28.07 -27.00 -33.56
C GLN A 85 -29.40 -27.05 -34.33
N ALA A 86 -29.74 -28.21 -34.91
CA ALA A 86 -31.00 -28.39 -35.63
C ALA A 86 -32.22 -28.19 -34.71
N SER A 87 -32.17 -28.69 -33.47
CA SER A 87 -33.25 -28.53 -32.48
C SER A 87 -33.43 -27.07 -32.06
N VAL A 88 -32.33 -26.35 -31.81
CA VAL A 88 -32.34 -24.91 -31.48
C VAL A 88 -32.87 -24.10 -32.66
N LEU A 89 -32.44 -24.39 -33.90
CA LEU A 89 -32.93 -23.70 -35.10
C LEU A 89 -34.43 -23.95 -35.35
N PHE A 90 -34.92 -25.16 -35.07
CA PHE A 90 -36.34 -25.49 -35.11
C PHE A 90 -37.13 -24.75 -34.01
N PHE A 91 -36.56 -24.61 -32.80
CA PHE A 91 -37.18 -23.83 -31.72
C PHE A 91 -37.23 -22.33 -32.04
N ILE A 92 -36.17 -21.78 -32.65
CA ILE A 92 -36.11 -20.38 -33.10
C ILE A 92 -37.10 -20.12 -34.23
N THR A 93 -37.23 -21.01 -35.21
CA THR A 93 -38.23 -20.86 -36.29
C THR A 93 -39.67 -21.07 -35.79
N PHE A 94 -39.89 -21.93 -34.79
CA PHE A 94 -41.18 -22.04 -34.10
C PHE A 94 -41.52 -20.76 -33.31
N LEU A 95 -40.56 -20.17 -32.57
CA LEU A 95 -40.75 -18.89 -31.88
C LEU A 95 -41.01 -17.74 -32.86
N LEU A 96 -40.28 -17.67 -33.98
CA LEU A 96 -40.47 -16.65 -35.02
C LEU A 96 -41.81 -16.78 -35.77
N SER A 97 -42.39 -18.00 -35.85
CA SER A 97 -43.71 -18.22 -36.45
C SER A 97 -44.87 -18.14 -35.44
N ALA A 98 -44.59 -18.28 -34.15
CA ALA A 98 -45.52 -18.00 -33.06
C ALA A 98 -45.60 -16.49 -32.70
N MET A 99 -44.72 -15.66 -33.25
CA MET A 99 -44.78 -14.20 -33.10
C MET A 99 -45.84 -13.60 -34.02
N ASP A 100 -46.97 -13.21 -33.43
CA ASP A 100 -48.08 -12.52 -34.09
C ASP A 100 -47.57 -11.33 -34.94
N PRO A 101 -48.00 -11.15 -36.21
CA PRO A 101 -47.57 -10.02 -37.06
C PRO A 101 -47.89 -8.64 -36.46
N ILE A 102 -48.80 -8.54 -35.48
CA ILE A 102 -49.01 -7.34 -34.67
C ILE A 102 -47.77 -7.02 -33.82
N PHE A 103 -47.15 -8.04 -33.22
CA PHE A 103 -45.98 -7.88 -32.33
C PHE A 103 -44.73 -7.44 -33.10
N TYR A 104 -44.50 -7.98 -34.30
CA TYR A 104 -43.40 -7.53 -35.16
C TYR A 104 -43.57 -6.06 -35.59
N ARG A 105 -44.81 -5.65 -35.89
CA ARG A 105 -45.14 -4.23 -36.14
C ARG A 105 -44.95 -3.37 -34.89
N PHE A 106 -45.28 -3.87 -33.70
CA PHE A 106 -45.07 -3.14 -32.44
C PHE A 106 -43.59 -2.92 -32.13
N ILE A 107 -42.74 -3.95 -32.29
CA ILE A 107 -41.28 -3.83 -32.15
C ILE A 107 -40.72 -2.81 -33.15
N LEU A 108 -41.13 -2.87 -34.43
CA LEU A 108 -40.74 -1.87 -35.43
C LEU A 108 -41.21 -0.46 -35.07
N MET A 109 -42.42 -0.30 -34.53
CA MET A 109 -42.96 0.99 -34.11
C MET A 109 -42.17 1.57 -32.93
N VAL A 110 -41.84 0.75 -31.93
CA VAL A 110 -41.00 1.15 -30.79
C VAL A 110 -39.57 1.47 -31.23
N ALA A 111 -38.97 0.68 -32.12
CA ALA A 111 -37.63 0.93 -32.65
C ALA A 111 -37.56 2.24 -33.47
N MET A 112 -38.56 2.51 -34.31
CA MET A 112 -38.60 3.73 -35.12
C MET A 112 -38.96 4.98 -34.30
N LEU A 113 -39.74 4.85 -33.22
CA LEU A 113 -39.99 5.93 -32.26
C LEU A 113 -38.79 6.19 -31.32
N GLY A 114 -37.99 5.17 -31.03
CA GLY A 114 -36.78 5.28 -30.18
C GLY A 114 -35.64 6.12 -30.78
N HIS A 115 -35.65 6.36 -32.09
CA HIS A 115 -34.59 7.13 -32.79
C HIS A 115 -34.61 8.64 -32.54
N ASN A 116 -35.46 9.14 -31.62
CA ASN A 116 -35.41 10.53 -31.12
C ASN A 116 -35.13 10.61 -29.61
N ILE A 117 -34.46 9.60 -29.03
CA ILE A 117 -33.62 9.88 -27.85
C ILE A 117 -32.44 10.72 -28.34
N LEU A 118 -32.63 12.05 -28.30
CA LEU A 118 -31.52 12.98 -28.33
C LEU A 118 -30.61 12.59 -27.18
N SER A 119 -29.40 12.11 -27.49
CA SER A 119 -28.43 11.67 -26.48
C SER A 119 -28.01 12.87 -25.65
N MET A 120 -28.72 13.12 -24.55
CA MET A 120 -28.43 14.22 -23.65
C MET A 120 -27.00 14.00 -23.15
N PRO A 121 -26.09 14.98 -23.32
CA PRO A 121 -24.79 14.87 -22.70
C PRO A 121 -25.04 14.76 -21.19
N VAL A 122 -24.62 13.64 -20.60
CA VAL A 122 -24.56 13.52 -19.14
C VAL A 122 -23.71 14.71 -18.67
N PRO A 123 -24.21 15.58 -17.78
CA PRO A 123 -23.40 16.69 -17.25
C PRO A 123 -22.32 16.10 -16.33
N THR A 124 -21.22 15.67 -16.93
CA THR A 124 -20.02 15.31 -16.22
C THR A 124 -19.33 16.60 -15.82
N ASP A 125 -19.78 17.21 -14.71
CA ASP A 125 -19.12 18.34 -14.04
C ASP A 125 -17.76 17.94 -13.42
N VAL A 126 -17.23 16.77 -13.80
CA VAL A 126 -15.85 16.36 -13.58
C VAL A 126 -14.97 17.15 -14.56
N PRO A 127 -13.97 17.92 -14.09
CA PRO A 127 -13.04 18.64 -14.97
C PRO A 127 -12.10 17.65 -15.69
N LEU A 128 -12.58 17.11 -16.80
CA LEU A 128 -11.84 16.21 -17.68
C LEU A 128 -10.63 16.93 -18.28
N CYS A 129 -9.45 16.30 -18.17
CA CYS A 129 -8.24 16.82 -18.80
C CYS A 129 -8.35 16.67 -20.33
N THR A 130 -8.23 17.79 -21.06
CA THR A 130 -8.25 17.83 -22.53
C THR A 130 -6.89 18.22 -23.11
N ALA A 131 -5.82 18.18 -22.31
CA ALA A 131 -4.47 18.51 -22.74
C ALA A 131 -3.96 17.58 -23.85
N SER A 132 -3.46 18.16 -24.95
CA SER A 132 -3.18 17.43 -26.21
C SER A 132 -1.84 16.68 -26.26
N GLU A 133 -0.89 17.03 -25.38
CA GLU A 133 0.46 16.45 -25.37
C GLU A 133 0.79 15.77 -24.03
N THR A 134 1.62 14.72 -24.06
CA THR A 134 2.26 14.16 -22.85
C THR A 134 3.17 15.21 -22.19
N ALA A 135 3.01 15.41 -20.88
CA ALA A 135 3.91 16.22 -20.09
C ALA A 135 4.90 15.36 -19.30
N HIS A 136 6.12 15.88 -19.14
CA HIS A 136 7.16 15.29 -18.30
C HIS A 136 7.28 16.14 -17.02
N TYR A 137 7.41 15.50 -15.87
CA TYR A 137 7.52 16.15 -14.56
C TYR A 137 8.71 15.58 -13.80
N ASN A 138 9.38 16.44 -13.03
CA ASN A 138 10.25 16.04 -11.93
C ASN A 138 9.47 16.15 -10.62
N LEU A 139 9.39 15.05 -9.87
CA LEU A 139 8.95 15.01 -8.49
C LEU A 139 10.16 15.20 -7.59
N THR A 140 10.09 16.14 -6.65
CA THR A 140 11.07 16.31 -5.56
C THR A 140 10.36 16.19 -4.22
N PHE A 141 10.71 15.16 -3.45
CA PHE A 141 10.31 14.99 -2.06
C PHE A 141 11.39 15.59 -1.14
N THR A 142 10.97 16.38 -0.17
CA THR A 142 11.82 16.97 0.88
C THR A 142 11.33 16.51 2.25
N GLY A 143 12.12 15.69 2.94
CA GLY A 143 11.89 15.37 4.34
C GLY A 143 12.14 16.60 5.22
N LYS A 144 11.17 16.94 6.08
CA LYS A 144 11.22 18.03 7.07
C LYS A 144 11.22 17.48 8.52
N TRP A 145 11.40 16.16 8.70
CA TRP A 145 11.39 15.50 10.00
C TRP A 145 12.73 15.74 10.72
N SER A 146 12.83 16.86 11.44
CA SER A 146 13.97 17.19 12.29
C SER A 146 13.66 17.00 13.77
N GLN A 147 14.70 16.83 14.59
CA GLN A 147 14.58 16.83 16.05
C GLN A 147 14.10 18.19 16.60
N SER A 148 14.28 19.30 15.86
CA SER A 148 13.77 20.62 16.27
C SER A 148 12.26 20.78 16.04
N ALA A 149 11.74 20.28 14.91
CA ALA A 149 10.31 20.34 14.60
C ALA A 149 9.52 19.22 15.32
N PHE A 150 10.14 18.07 15.56
CA PHE A 150 9.53 16.90 16.20
C PHE A 150 10.41 16.33 17.32
N PRO A 151 10.58 17.05 18.46
CA PRO A 151 11.50 16.64 19.53
C PRO A 151 11.02 15.45 20.38
N LYS A 152 9.73 15.08 20.30
CA LYS A 152 9.17 13.95 21.06
C LYS A 152 9.64 12.63 20.45
N GLN A 153 10.40 11.86 21.22
CA GLN A 153 10.88 10.50 20.86
C GLN A 153 11.66 10.40 19.53
N TYR A 154 12.25 11.50 19.03
CA TYR A 154 12.93 11.54 17.73
C TYR A 154 13.97 10.41 17.59
N PRO A 155 13.82 9.47 16.63
CA PRO A 155 14.69 8.30 16.53
C PRO A 155 16.13 8.68 16.14
N VAL A 156 17.08 8.45 17.06
CA VAL A 156 18.51 8.73 16.84
C VAL A 156 19.36 7.47 16.60
N TYR A 157 18.84 6.27 16.91
CA TYR A 157 19.60 5.03 16.82
C TYR A 157 18.71 3.79 16.64
N ARG A 158 19.14 2.89 15.75
CA ARG A 158 18.59 1.55 15.49
C ARG A 158 17.06 1.48 15.22
N PRO A 159 16.61 1.92 14.03
CA PRO A 159 17.31 2.79 13.09
C PRO A 159 17.18 4.28 13.51
N PRO A 160 18.03 5.17 12.99
CA PRO A 160 17.78 6.61 13.06
C PRO A 160 16.54 6.97 12.22
N ALA A 161 15.97 8.15 12.48
CA ALA A 161 14.89 8.73 11.67
C ALA A 161 15.33 8.84 10.21
N GLN A 162 14.56 8.25 9.31
CA GLN A 162 14.81 8.20 7.87
C GLN A 162 13.50 7.92 7.10
N TRP A 163 13.58 7.90 5.78
CA TRP A 163 12.43 7.64 4.90
C TRP A 163 12.65 6.36 4.09
N SER A 164 11.58 5.67 3.71
CA SER A 164 11.66 4.61 2.69
C SER A 164 12.01 5.17 1.31
N ASN A 165 12.16 4.28 0.32
CA ASN A 165 11.98 4.66 -1.08
C ASN A 165 10.60 5.32 -1.25
N LEU A 166 10.46 6.25 -2.19
CA LEU A 166 9.13 6.67 -2.65
C LEU A 166 8.62 5.68 -3.70
N VAL A 167 7.34 5.36 -3.64
CA VAL A 167 6.60 4.65 -4.70
C VAL A 167 5.44 5.55 -5.11
N GLY A 168 5.27 5.78 -6.41
CA GLY A 168 4.19 6.59 -6.96
C GLY A 168 3.71 6.05 -8.30
N VAL A 169 2.53 6.47 -8.72
CA VAL A 169 1.90 6.05 -9.98
C VAL A 169 1.18 7.21 -10.66
N THR A 170 1.21 7.27 -11.98
CA THR A 170 0.29 8.11 -12.76
C THR A 170 -0.92 7.30 -13.22
N HIS A 171 -2.11 7.82 -12.97
CA HIS A 171 -3.36 7.06 -13.04
C HIS A 171 -4.57 7.92 -13.40
N SER A 172 -5.66 7.24 -13.74
CA SER A 172 -7.01 7.79 -13.93
C SER A 172 -7.77 7.85 -12.59
N SER A 173 -8.95 8.46 -12.59
CA SER A 173 -9.86 8.46 -11.44
C SER A 173 -10.43 7.08 -11.08
N ASP A 174 -10.18 6.06 -11.90
CA ASP A 174 -10.68 4.69 -11.72
C ASP A 174 -9.72 3.81 -10.89
N TYR A 175 -8.63 4.39 -10.38
CA TYR A 175 -7.66 3.76 -9.48
C TYR A 175 -7.30 4.70 -8.34
N HIS A 176 -7.15 4.13 -7.14
CA HIS A 176 -6.58 4.81 -5.97
C HIS A 176 -5.51 3.91 -5.36
N MET A 177 -4.33 4.48 -5.07
CA MET A 177 -3.26 3.74 -4.39
C MET A 177 -3.61 3.49 -2.91
N TRP A 178 -4.15 4.51 -2.26
CA TRP A 178 -4.61 4.51 -0.87
C TRP A 178 -5.56 5.71 -0.70
N GLN A 179 -6.52 5.65 0.23
CA GLN A 179 -7.45 6.76 0.46
C GLN A 179 -7.66 7.03 1.95
N ARG A 180 -7.81 8.29 2.33
CA ARG A 180 -8.15 8.69 3.70
C ARG A 180 -9.55 8.20 4.07
N ASN A 181 -9.68 7.61 5.26
CA ASN A 181 -10.88 6.95 5.76
C ASN A 181 -11.29 5.70 4.94
N ASP A 182 -10.35 5.08 4.20
CA ASP A 182 -10.54 3.71 3.69
C ASP A 182 -9.43 2.75 4.10
N PHE A 183 -9.64 1.44 3.88
CA PHE A 183 -8.71 0.40 4.32
C PHE A 183 -7.47 0.33 3.42
N ALA A 184 -6.30 0.13 4.03
CA ALA A 184 -5.07 -0.17 3.29
C ALA A 184 -5.16 -1.52 2.57
N SER A 185 -4.70 -1.58 1.31
CA SER A 185 -4.50 -2.84 0.57
C SER A 185 -3.38 -3.68 1.20
N ASN A 186 -3.18 -4.92 0.72
CA ASN A 186 -2.06 -5.74 1.19
C ASN A 186 -0.72 -5.10 0.79
N GLY A 187 -0.62 -4.55 -0.42
CA GLY A 187 0.54 -3.79 -0.88
C GLY A 187 0.81 -2.54 -0.05
N VAL A 188 -0.21 -1.73 0.25
CA VAL A 188 -0.07 -0.56 1.13
C VAL A 188 0.33 -0.99 2.53
N ARG A 189 -0.25 -2.07 3.07
CA ARG A 189 0.11 -2.63 4.39
C ARG A 189 1.58 -3.03 4.45
N GLU A 190 2.05 -3.88 3.53
CA GLU A 190 3.45 -4.35 3.56
C GLU A 190 4.45 -3.23 3.31
N PHE A 191 4.12 -2.27 2.45
CA PHE A 191 4.94 -1.08 2.25
C PHE A 191 4.97 -0.19 3.50
N SER A 192 3.82 0.03 4.14
CA SER A 192 3.68 0.90 5.31
C SER A 192 4.24 0.29 6.59
N GLU A 193 4.22 -1.04 6.77
CA GLU A 193 4.84 -1.76 7.91
C GLU A 193 6.35 -2.03 7.71
N LYS A 194 6.79 -2.38 6.50
CA LYS A 194 8.14 -2.96 6.26
C LYS A 194 8.98 -2.16 5.27
N GLY A 195 8.35 -1.35 4.41
CA GLY A 195 9.00 -0.70 3.27
C GLY A 195 9.17 -1.62 2.06
N GLU A 196 8.51 -2.79 2.05
CA GLU A 196 8.57 -3.75 0.96
C GLU A 196 7.55 -3.39 -0.12
N ALA A 197 8.03 -2.90 -1.27
CA ALA A 197 7.19 -2.36 -2.33
C ALA A 197 6.63 -3.42 -3.30
N TRP A 198 7.09 -4.68 -3.24
CA TRP A 198 6.80 -5.69 -4.27
C TRP A 198 5.31 -5.96 -4.46
N THR A 199 4.58 -6.19 -3.37
CA THR A 199 3.13 -6.47 -3.40
C THR A 199 2.34 -5.26 -3.90
N LEU A 200 2.74 -4.03 -3.51
CA LEU A 200 2.13 -2.80 -4.00
C LEU A 200 2.35 -2.60 -5.50
N MET A 201 3.57 -2.83 -6.00
CA MET A 201 3.88 -2.75 -7.43
C MET A 201 3.07 -3.79 -8.23
N LYS A 202 2.90 -5.00 -7.69
CA LYS A 202 2.06 -6.02 -8.32
C LYS A 202 0.57 -5.63 -8.37
N GLU A 203 0.01 -5.05 -7.30
CA GLU A 203 -1.37 -4.53 -7.28
C GLU A 203 -1.56 -3.42 -8.33
N VAL A 204 -0.55 -2.58 -8.53
CA VAL A 204 -0.52 -1.51 -9.55
C VAL A 204 -0.44 -2.07 -10.97
N ASP A 205 0.45 -3.02 -11.23
CA ASP A 205 0.58 -3.68 -12.54
C ASP A 205 -0.72 -4.39 -12.93
N GLU A 206 -1.35 -5.10 -11.98
CA GLU A 206 -2.64 -5.77 -12.20
C GLU A 206 -3.77 -4.76 -12.53
N ALA A 207 -3.82 -3.60 -11.87
CA ALA A 207 -4.77 -2.53 -12.21
C ALA A 207 -4.51 -1.93 -13.61
N GLY A 208 -3.23 -1.78 -13.98
CA GLY A 208 -2.82 -1.35 -15.32
C GLY A 208 -3.29 -2.29 -16.43
N GLU A 209 -3.10 -3.60 -16.25
CA GLU A 209 -3.51 -4.61 -17.25
C GLU A 209 -5.04 -4.80 -17.32
N HIS A 210 -5.74 -4.87 -16.17
CA HIS A 210 -7.15 -5.26 -16.14
C HIS A 210 -8.13 -4.09 -16.33
N ILE A 211 -7.78 -2.89 -15.83
CA ILE A 211 -8.68 -1.73 -15.80
C ILE A 211 -8.19 -0.62 -16.75
N GLN A 212 -6.93 -0.69 -17.21
CA GLN A 212 -6.26 0.37 -17.98
C GLN A 212 -6.20 1.71 -17.23
N SER A 213 -6.31 1.68 -15.90
CA SER A 213 -6.43 2.84 -15.04
C SER A 213 -5.11 3.41 -14.55
N VAL A 214 -3.99 2.73 -14.81
CA VAL A 214 -2.60 3.16 -14.54
C VAL A 214 -1.85 3.38 -15.86
N TYR A 215 -0.97 4.38 -15.91
CA TYR A 215 -0.09 4.68 -17.05
C TYR A 215 1.37 4.35 -16.79
N GLY A 216 1.88 4.62 -15.58
CA GLY A 216 3.28 4.34 -15.24
C GLY A 216 3.56 4.37 -13.74
N ILE A 217 4.60 3.65 -13.34
CA ILE A 217 5.12 3.58 -11.97
C ILE A 217 6.39 4.43 -11.90
N LEU A 218 6.51 5.25 -10.86
CA LEU A 218 7.71 5.99 -10.51
C LEU A 218 8.23 5.56 -9.13
N SER A 219 9.55 5.61 -8.97
CA SER A 219 10.18 5.42 -7.67
C SER A 219 11.38 6.36 -7.50
N ALA A 220 11.64 6.76 -6.25
CA ALA A 220 12.82 7.53 -5.88
C ALA A 220 13.54 6.85 -4.69
N PRO A 221 14.87 6.92 -4.61
CA PRO A 221 15.66 6.20 -3.60
C PRO A 221 15.42 6.74 -2.18
N ALA A 222 15.49 5.84 -1.19
CA ALA A 222 15.35 6.16 0.22
C ALA A 222 16.30 7.29 0.70
N VAL A 223 15.77 8.19 1.53
CA VAL A 223 16.54 9.25 2.19
C VAL A 223 16.99 8.76 3.57
N VAL A 224 18.30 8.65 3.75
CA VAL A 224 18.93 8.38 5.05
C VAL A 224 18.96 9.68 5.86
N GLY A 225 18.21 9.72 6.96
CA GLY A 225 17.99 10.94 7.77
C GLY A 225 16.57 11.50 7.60
N GLY A 226 15.97 12.00 8.67
CA GLY A 226 14.62 12.59 8.65
C GLY A 226 14.51 13.88 7.83
N THR A 227 15.64 14.58 7.65
CA THR A 227 15.79 15.73 6.74
C THR A 227 16.69 15.39 5.56
N GLY A 228 16.19 15.60 4.35
CA GLY A 228 16.93 15.35 3.10
C GLY A 228 15.99 15.42 1.89
N GLN A 229 16.50 15.11 0.70
CA GLN A 229 15.71 15.14 -0.54
C GLN A 229 15.93 13.88 -1.38
N MET A 230 14.86 13.46 -2.08
CA MET A 230 14.90 12.49 -3.17
C MET A 230 14.08 13.04 -4.34
N SER A 231 14.43 12.65 -5.57
CA SER A 231 13.71 13.08 -6.77
C SER A 231 13.61 11.98 -7.81
N THR A 232 12.61 12.06 -8.69
CA THR A 232 12.41 11.15 -9.81
C THR A 232 11.59 11.81 -10.91
N GLU A 233 11.85 11.45 -12.17
CA GLU A 233 11.16 11.99 -13.34
C GLU A 233 10.09 11.02 -13.83
N PHE A 234 8.95 11.54 -14.29
CA PHE A 234 7.81 10.74 -14.73
C PHE A 234 6.97 11.44 -15.80
N ASP A 235 6.22 10.63 -16.55
CA ASP A 235 5.37 11.08 -17.66
C ASP A 235 3.88 11.02 -17.29
N VAL A 236 3.11 11.98 -17.79
CA VAL A 236 1.66 12.07 -17.56
C VAL A 236 0.90 12.39 -18.87
N VAL A 237 -0.22 11.70 -19.07
CA VAL A 237 -1.11 11.80 -20.24
C VAL A 237 -2.53 12.15 -19.81
N ALA A 238 -3.33 12.75 -20.68
CA ALA A 238 -4.63 13.33 -20.29
C ALA A 238 -5.65 12.33 -19.70
N ARG A 239 -5.63 11.05 -20.12
CA ARG A 239 -6.46 9.99 -19.51
C ARG A 239 -6.03 9.65 -18.08
N HIS A 240 -4.76 9.86 -17.77
CA HIS A 240 -4.10 9.44 -16.52
C HIS A 240 -3.48 10.65 -15.82
N SER A 241 -4.26 11.74 -15.72
CA SER A 241 -3.81 13.04 -15.24
C SER A 241 -3.58 13.14 -13.72
N TYR A 242 -3.80 12.06 -12.97
CA TYR A 242 -3.64 12.00 -11.52
C TYR A 242 -2.32 11.34 -11.12
N LEU A 243 -1.76 11.79 -10.00
CA LEU A 243 -0.58 11.23 -9.35
C LEU A 243 -0.92 10.83 -7.90
N SER A 244 -0.69 9.58 -7.55
CA SER A 244 -0.67 9.10 -6.16
C SER A 244 0.72 8.64 -5.77
N PHE A 245 1.12 8.82 -4.52
CA PHE A 245 2.40 8.30 -4.01
C PHE A 245 2.37 8.05 -2.49
N ILE A 246 3.34 7.25 -2.03
CA ILE A 246 3.52 6.83 -0.64
C ILE A 246 5.00 6.72 -0.27
N VAL A 247 5.33 7.07 0.98
CA VAL A 247 6.67 6.98 1.61
C VAL A 247 6.49 6.61 3.09
N ARG A 248 7.00 5.46 3.54
CA ARG A 248 6.97 5.03 4.95
C ARG A 248 7.92 5.89 5.80
N ILE A 249 7.45 6.24 7.00
CA ILE A 249 8.24 6.87 8.06
C ILE A 249 9.03 5.76 8.76
N ILE A 250 10.37 5.89 8.84
CA ILE A 250 11.23 4.84 9.40
C ILE A 250 12.04 5.39 10.60
N PRO A 251 12.01 4.73 11.78
CA PRO A 251 11.11 3.64 12.15
C PRO A 251 9.72 4.17 12.50
N SER A 252 8.70 3.36 12.25
CA SER A 252 7.33 3.52 12.77
C SER A 252 6.63 2.16 12.80
N PRO A 253 5.42 2.03 13.38
CA PRO A 253 4.59 0.84 13.25
C PRO A 253 4.20 0.70 11.77
N ASP A 254 3.19 1.44 11.31
CA ASP A 254 2.70 1.42 9.93
C ASP A 254 2.58 2.84 9.31
N TRP A 255 3.29 3.83 9.87
CA TRP A 255 3.07 5.23 9.52
C TRP A 255 3.77 5.64 8.22
N PHE A 256 3.10 6.46 7.43
CA PHE A 256 3.58 6.94 6.13
C PHE A 256 3.24 8.42 5.87
N VAL A 257 3.74 8.94 4.77
CA VAL A 257 3.30 10.20 4.15
C VAL A 257 3.06 9.95 2.66
N GLY A 258 2.22 10.77 2.02
CA GLY A 258 1.93 10.61 0.61
C GLY A 258 0.90 11.62 0.11
N ALA A 259 0.36 11.35 -1.06
CA ALA A 259 -0.89 11.94 -1.53
C ALA A 259 -1.69 10.94 -2.37
N ASP A 260 -3.01 11.04 -2.31
CA ASP A 260 -3.97 10.42 -3.22
C ASP A 260 -4.35 11.43 -4.31
N SER A 261 -4.41 10.98 -5.57
CA SER A 261 -5.10 11.65 -6.68
C SER A 261 -4.79 13.15 -6.88
N ILE A 262 -3.51 13.54 -6.89
CA ILE A 262 -3.11 14.91 -7.27
C ILE A 262 -3.38 15.10 -8.77
N SER A 263 -4.38 15.89 -9.15
CA SER A 263 -4.58 16.27 -10.55
C SER A 263 -3.50 17.23 -11.04
N LEU A 264 -2.69 16.79 -12.01
CA LEU A 264 -1.63 17.58 -12.65
C LEU A 264 -2.14 18.46 -13.80
N CYS A 265 -3.38 18.25 -14.22
CA CYS A 265 -4.03 18.94 -15.33
C CYS A 265 -5.09 19.94 -14.85
N GLU A 266 -5.38 20.97 -15.65
CA GLU A 266 -6.42 21.96 -15.41
C GLU A 266 -7.06 22.32 -16.76
N GLY A 267 -8.19 21.67 -17.08
CA GLY A 267 -8.83 21.79 -18.39
C GLY A 267 -7.90 21.35 -19.52
N ASP A 268 -7.45 22.29 -20.34
CA ASP A 268 -6.63 22.08 -21.53
C ASP A 268 -5.11 22.06 -21.30
N HIS A 269 -4.64 22.36 -20.08
CA HIS A 269 -3.21 22.53 -19.83
C HIS A 269 -2.68 21.82 -18.57
N TRP A 270 -1.37 21.56 -18.61
CA TRP A 270 -0.60 20.94 -17.53
C TRP A 270 -0.01 22.00 -16.60
N LYS A 271 -0.25 21.87 -15.29
CA LYS A 271 0.19 22.80 -14.23
C LYS A 271 1.72 22.88 -14.17
N ASP A 272 2.31 24.06 -14.36
CA ASP A 272 3.78 24.21 -14.46
C ASP A 272 4.51 23.86 -13.14
N ASN A 273 3.89 24.11 -11.97
CA ASN A 273 4.44 23.80 -10.65
C ASN A 273 3.31 23.46 -9.65
N ILE A 274 3.49 22.45 -8.81
CA ILE A 274 2.60 22.10 -7.69
C ILE A 274 3.45 21.85 -6.44
N SER A 275 3.05 22.40 -5.30
CA SER A 275 3.77 22.28 -4.03
C SER A 275 2.77 21.92 -2.94
N LEU A 276 2.87 20.73 -2.34
CA LEU A 276 2.01 20.29 -1.24
C LEU A 276 2.85 19.99 0.01
N GLU A 277 2.30 20.37 1.16
CA GLU A 277 2.86 20.05 2.46
C GLU A 277 2.28 18.73 2.97
N LEU A 278 3.13 17.86 3.52
CA LEU A 278 2.77 16.48 3.86
C LEU A 278 2.73 16.28 5.38
N TYR A 279 1.74 15.53 5.81
CA TYR A 279 1.46 15.18 7.21
C TYR A 279 1.47 13.65 7.37
N PRO A 280 1.79 13.14 8.57
CA PRO A 280 1.82 11.69 8.82
C PRO A 280 0.42 11.08 8.75
N TYR A 281 0.33 9.88 8.18
CA TYR A 281 -0.84 9.02 8.14
C TYR A 281 -0.54 7.69 8.84
N ASP A 282 -1.56 7.15 9.50
CA ASP A 282 -1.62 5.82 10.11
C ASP A 282 -2.31 4.86 9.12
N ALA A 283 -1.81 3.63 8.93
CA ALA A 283 -2.39 2.71 7.97
C ALA A 283 -3.54 1.85 8.53
N GLY A 284 -3.75 1.87 9.85
CA GLY A 284 -4.78 1.07 10.53
C GLY A 284 -4.44 -0.43 10.63
N THR A 285 -3.17 -0.80 10.51
CA THR A 285 -2.68 -2.19 10.43
C THR A 285 -1.77 -2.60 11.60
N ASP A 286 -1.07 -1.66 12.23
CA ASP A 286 -0.29 -1.90 13.45
C ASP A 286 -0.56 -0.86 14.54
N SER A 287 -1.05 -1.31 15.69
CA SER A 287 -1.47 -0.50 16.85
C SER A 287 -0.31 -0.03 17.74
N GLY A 288 0.93 -0.04 17.24
CA GLY A 288 2.09 0.50 17.94
C GLY A 288 1.96 2.00 18.24
N PHE A 289 2.24 2.40 19.48
CA PHE A 289 2.08 3.81 19.88
C PHE A 289 3.26 4.72 19.51
N THR A 290 4.44 4.15 19.23
CA THR A 290 5.67 4.91 19.05
C THR A 290 6.46 4.49 17.83
N PHE A 291 7.32 5.40 17.33
CA PHE A 291 8.29 5.13 16.26
C PHE A 291 9.02 3.78 16.38
N SER A 292 9.34 3.35 17.61
CA SER A 292 10.07 2.12 17.92
C SER A 292 9.27 1.09 18.73
N SER A 293 7.93 1.12 18.62
CA SER A 293 7.07 0.07 19.19
C SER A 293 7.32 -1.29 18.53
N PRO A 294 7.17 -2.40 19.26
CA PRO A 294 7.11 -3.73 18.65
C PRO A 294 5.81 -3.87 17.84
N ASN A 295 5.85 -4.69 16.79
CA ASN A 295 4.70 -5.01 15.94
C ASN A 295 3.53 -5.55 16.79
N PHE A 296 2.36 -4.92 16.67
CA PHE A 296 1.13 -5.28 17.34
C PHE A 296 -0.06 -5.08 16.40
N GLU A 297 -0.42 -6.13 15.66
CA GLU A 297 -1.43 -6.11 14.59
C GLU A 297 -2.81 -5.55 15.05
N THR A 298 -3.34 -4.60 14.29
CA THR A 298 -4.65 -3.98 14.52
C THR A 298 -5.76 -4.92 14.06
N ILE A 299 -6.58 -5.42 14.99
CA ILE A 299 -7.63 -6.42 14.74
C ILE A 299 -8.96 -5.97 15.37
N PRO A 300 -10.03 -5.74 14.57
CA PRO A 300 -10.05 -5.70 13.11
C PRO A 300 -9.15 -4.59 12.55
N GLN A 301 -8.74 -4.69 11.29
CA GLN A 301 -8.01 -3.63 10.61
C GLN A 301 -8.84 -2.33 10.64
N ASP A 302 -8.19 -1.22 10.98
CA ASP A 302 -8.77 0.12 10.96
C ASP A 302 -8.59 0.78 9.58
N LYS A 303 -9.27 1.91 9.38
CA LYS A 303 -9.14 2.73 8.17
C LYS A 303 -7.94 3.68 8.27
N ILE A 304 -7.35 4.02 7.14
CA ILE A 304 -6.25 4.99 7.04
C ILE A 304 -6.69 6.34 7.62
N THR A 305 -5.97 6.83 8.64
CA THR A 305 -6.28 8.12 9.30
C THR A 305 -5.10 9.07 9.27
N GLU A 306 -5.38 10.38 9.28
CA GLU A 306 -4.35 11.42 9.41
C GLU A 306 -3.95 11.54 10.88
N ILE A 307 -2.65 11.44 11.15
CA ILE A 307 -2.07 11.65 12.47
C ILE A 307 -1.89 13.16 12.69
N THR A 308 -2.43 13.66 13.80
CA THR A 308 -2.43 15.08 14.16
C THR A 308 -1.79 15.30 15.52
N SER A 309 -1.62 16.58 15.92
CA SER A 309 -1.05 16.92 17.23
C SER A 309 -1.94 16.52 18.41
N SER A 310 -3.22 16.18 18.16
CA SER A 310 -4.21 15.85 19.19
C SER A 310 -4.82 14.45 19.07
N PHE A 311 -4.70 13.79 17.91
CA PHE A 311 -5.21 12.45 17.64
C PHE A 311 -4.18 11.62 16.85
N PRO A 312 -3.90 10.35 17.22
CA PRO A 312 -4.46 9.63 18.37
C PRO A 312 -3.93 10.17 19.71
N SER A 313 -4.82 10.31 20.70
CA SER A 313 -4.65 11.19 21.86
C SER A 313 -3.92 10.58 23.08
N HIS A 314 -3.32 9.41 22.95
CA HIS A 314 -2.68 8.72 24.07
C HIS A 314 -1.30 9.37 24.39
N PRO A 315 -0.95 9.64 25.67
CA PRO A 315 0.24 10.43 26.02
C PRO A 315 1.57 9.90 25.46
N ALA A 316 1.70 8.59 25.29
CA ALA A 316 2.90 7.97 24.74
C ALA A 316 3.11 8.23 23.24
N ASN A 317 2.06 8.62 22.51
CA ASN A 317 2.07 8.64 21.04
C ASN A 317 3.07 9.66 20.49
N SER A 318 3.93 9.26 19.54
CA SER A 318 5.07 10.08 19.11
C SER A 318 4.67 11.43 18.48
N PHE A 319 3.49 11.51 17.86
CA PHE A 319 2.94 12.74 17.29
C PHE A 319 1.92 13.47 18.19
N PHE A 320 1.65 13.00 19.41
CA PHE A 320 0.76 13.70 20.33
C PHE A 320 1.48 14.87 21.02
N TYR A 321 1.19 16.09 20.55
CA TYR A 321 1.71 17.38 21.03
C TYR A 321 0.55 18.28 21.47
N PRO A 322 -0.06 18.09 22.65
CA PRO A 322 -1.31 18.74 23.05
C PRO A 322 -1.23 20.28 23.19
N ARG A 323 -0.03 20.87 23.17
CA ARG A 323 0.18 22.32 23.13
C ARG A 323 0.10 22.92 21.71
N LEU A 324 0.22 22.09 20.66
CA LEU A 324 0.18 22.51 19.26
C LEU A 324 -1.22 22.31 18.67
N ARG A 325 -1.73 23.33 17.97
CA ARG A 325 -3.05 23.26 17.29
C ARG A 325 -3.06 22.26 16.13
N HIS A 326 -1.96 22.21 15.40
CA HIS A 326 -1.68 21.30 14.29
C HIS A 326 -0.19 20.91 14.36
N LEU A 327 0.19 19.80 13.72
CA LEU A 327 1.61 19.48 13.53
C LEU A 327 2.24 20.49 12.54
N PRO A 328 3.55 20.78 12.63
CA PRO A 328 4.27 21.28 11.47
C PRO A 328 4.29 20.20 10.37
N PRO A 329 4.46 20.56 9.09
CA PRO A 329 4.59 19.59 8.01
C PRO A 329 5.85 18.74 8.17
N ILE A 330 5.68 17.41 8.17
CA ILE A 330 6.78 16.45 8.34
C ILE A 330 7.58 16.23 7.05
N ALA A 331 6.98 16.51 5.90
CA ALA A 331 7.65 16.54 4.60
C ALA A 331 6.96 17.54 3.65
N LYS A 332 7.52 17.71 2.46
CA LYS A 332 6.97 18.52 1.37
C LYS A 332 7.23 17.83 0.03
N ILE A 333 6.23 17.85 -0.85
CA ILE A 333 6.40 17.48 -2.27
C ILE A 333 6.47 18.74 -3.13
N THR A 334 7.25 18.70 -4.20
CA THR A 334 7.20 19.71 -5.27
C THR A 334 7.27 19.00 -6.62
N LEU A 335 6.32 19.31 -7.51
CA LEU A 335 6.17 18.71 -8.83
C LEU A 335 6.39 19.80 -9.87
N THR A 336 7.49 19.75 -10.61
CA THR A 336 7.86 20.76 -11.60
C THR A 336 7.81 20.19 -13.00
N LYS A 337 7.04 20.80 -13.89
CA LYS A 337 6.91 20.38 -15.29
C LYS A 337 8.19 20.69 -16.06
N ILE A 338 8.81 19.66 -16.62
CA ILE A 338 10.06 19.77 -17.37
C ILE A 338 9.73 20.31 -18.76
N LYS A 339 10.14 21.56 -19.03
CA LYS A 339 9.95 22.18 -20.35
C LYS A 339 10.96 21.58 -21.34
N LYS A 340 10.47 21.12 -22.50
CA LYS A 340 11.29 20.56 -23.59
C LYS A 340 12.18 21.65 -24.20
N THR A 341 13.34 21.88 -23.62
CA THR A 341 14.33 22.83 -24.14
C THR A 341 14.92 22.30 -25.44
N ASN A 342 14.48 22.83 -26.58
CA ASN A 342 15.17 22.65 -27.86
C ASN A 342 16.60 23.18 -27.70
N ARG A 343 17.57 22.26 -27.57
CA ARG A 343 18.98 22.57 -27.28
C ARG A 343 19.69 23.19 -28.49
N ILE A 344 19.40 24.44 -28.80
CA ILE A 344 20.38 25.30 -29.48
C ILE A 344 21.49 25.57 -28.46
N ILE A 345 22.71 25.13 -28.78
CA ILE A 345 23.86 25.26 -27.89
C ILE A 345 24.26 26.73 -27.81
N SER A 346 24.07 27.33 -26.63
CA SER A 346 24.71 28.59 -26.22
C SER A 346 25.59 28.33 -25.01
N LEU A 347 26.79 28.90 -25.03
CA LEU A 347 27.86 28.63 -24.05
C LEU A 347 27.58 29.29 -22.69
N PRO A 348 28.15 28.76 -21.58
CA PRO A 348 27.92 29.31 -20.25
C PRO A 348 28.52 30.71 -20.10
N VAL A 349 27.76 31.61 -19.49
CA VAL A 349 28.20 32.93 -19.02
C VAL A 349 28.25 32.87 -17.49
N GLU A 350 29.32 33.39 -16.88
CA GLU A 350 29.51 33.35 -15.43
C GLU A 350 28.51 34.24 -14.67
N PRO A 351 28.13 33.86 -13.43
CA PRO A 351 27.15 34.60 -12.65
C PRO A 351 27.73 35.90 -12.07
N THR A 352 27.15 37.04 -12.44
CA THR A 352 27.38 38.31 -11.73
C THR A 352 26.50 38.38 -10.48
N GLN A 353 27.10 38.81 -9.36
CA GLN A 353 26.38 38.98 -8.09
C GLN A 353 25.51 40.24 -8.12
N SER A 354 24.24 40.11 -7.71
CA SER A 354 23.48 41.19 -7.10
C SER A 354 22.42 40.62 -6.17
N ASN A 355 22.14 41.31 -5.06
CA ASN A 355 21.19 40.90 -4.04
C ASN A 355 19.81 41.58 -4.23
N GLN A 356 18.85 41.15 -3.39
CA GLN A 356 17.56 41.78 -3.08
C GLN A 356 16.37 41.54 -4.05
N LEU A 357 15.42 40.73 -3.56
CA LEU A 357 13.97 40.98 -3.60
C LEU A 357 13.43 40.61 -2.18
N PRO A 358 12.17 40.92 -1.79
CA PRO A 358 11.94 41.49 -0.46
C PRO A 358 11.19 40.58 0.52
N THR A 359 11.21 40.97 1.79
CA THR A 359 10.42 40.36 2.88
C THR A 359 8.92 40.45 2.63
N GLY A 360 8.18 39.37 2.89
CA GLY A 360 6.71 39.38 2.92
C GLY A 360 6.08 38.01 3.05
N ASN A 361 5.79 37.58 4.29
CA ASN A 361 4.68 36.68 4.71
C ASN A 361 4.88 36.26 6.20
N GLU A 362 4.68 37.18 7.15
CA GLU A 362 4.99 37.02 8.59
C GLU A 362 4.03 36.09 9.38
N ILE A 363 3.48 35.04 8.76
CA ILE A 363 2.48 34.15 9.37
C ILE A 363 3.01 32.71 9.56
N GLU A 364 3.88 32.21 8.69
CA GLU A 364 4.42 30.83 8.78
C GLU A 364 5.53 30.68 9.83
N GLU A 365 6.44 31.65 9.92
CA GLU A 365 7.66 31.57 10.74
C GLU A 365 7.38 31.54 12.26
N LYS A 366 6.19 31.99 12.68
CA LYS A 366 5.79 32.06 14.09
C LYS A 366 5.42 30.70 14.70
N LEU A 367 5.00 29.71 13.89
CA LEU A 367 4.69 28.36 14.39
C LEU A 367 5.94 27.52 14.58
N ILE A 368 7.00 27.78 13.80
CA ILE A 368 8.30 27.11 13.91
C ILE A 368 9.07 27.61 15.14
N ASN A 369 8.85 28.86 15.55
CA ASN A 369 9.59 29.53 16.64
C ASN A 369 8.88 29.56 18.01
N THR A 370 7.79 28.81 18.23
CA THR A 370 7.22 28.67 19.58
C THR A 370 8.15 27.83 20.47
N PRO A 371 8.58 28.32 21.65
CA PRO A 371 9.43 27.55 22.57
C PRO A 371 8.74 26.28 23.08
N LEU A 372 9.45 25.15 23.02
CA LEU A 372 9.03 23.87 23.59
C LEU A 372 9.93 23.57 24.80
N ASP A 373 9.38 23.69 26.00
CA ASP A 373 10.05 23.31 27.24
C ASP A 373 10.22 21.80 27.33
N CYS A 374 11.27 21.35 28.04
CA CYS A 374 11.44 19.93 28.31
C CYS A 374 10.35 19.38 29.24
N GLU A 375 9.55 18.45 28.74
CA GLU A 375 8.58 17.70 29.54
C GLU A 375 9.22 16.41 30.07
N VAL A 376 9.00 16.11 31.35
CA VAL A 376 9.51 14.91 32.02
C VAL A 376 8.36 14.14 32.65
N SER A 377 8.54 12.82 32.75
CA SER A 377 7.60 11.92 33.41
C SER A 377 7.47 12.18 34.91
N VAL A 378 6.40 11.66 35.50
CA VAL A 378 6.27 11.57 36.96
C VAL A 378 7.44 10.77 37.54
N TRP A 379 7.85 11.11 38.76
CA TRP A 379 8.87 10.35 39.48
C TRP A 379 8.44 8.90 39.70
N SER A 380 9.38 7.97 39.52
CA SER A 380 9.24 6.61 40.03
C SER A 380 9.08 6.60 41.56
N PRO A 381 8.51 5.52 42.13
CA PRO A 381 8.57 5.26 43.56
C PRO A 381 10.02 5.27 44.07
N TRP A 382 10.22 5.66 45.33
CA TRP A 382 11.53 5.60 45.96
C TRP A 382 12.05 4.16 46.02
N GLY A 383 13.31 3.96 45.63
CA GLY A 383 13.98 2.66 45.78
C GLY A 383 14.23 2.28 47.24
N LEU A 384 14.85 1.11 47.44
CA LEU A 384 15.25 0.64 48.78
C LEU A 384 16.28 1.59 49.42
N CYS A 385 16.22 1.75 50.74
CA CYS A 385 17.19 2.54 51.49
C CYS A 385 18.54 1.81 51.55
N LYS A 386 19.55 2.36 50.86
CA LYS A 386 20.92 1.85 50.85
C LYS A 386 21.71 2.54 51.95
N GLY A 387 22.08 1.80 52.99
CA GLY A 387 22.89 2.30 54.09
C GLY A 387 23.36 1.16 54.99
N LYS A 388 24.23 1.47 55.95
CA LYS A 388 24.48 0.58 57.07
C LYS A 388 23.40 0.76 58.13
N CYS A 389 23.03 -0.32 58.80
CA CYS A 389 22.14 -0.25 59.95
C CYS A 389 22.77 0.56 61.09
N GLY A 390 22.01 1.53 61.62
CA GLY A 390 22.49 2.53 62.58
C GLY A 390 22.93 3.86 61.95
N ASP A 391 23.30 3.87 60.67
CA ASP A 391 23.68 5.10 59.93
C ASP A 391 22.50 5.66 59.13
N SER A 392 22.57 6.94 58.71
CA SER A 392 21.65 7.48 57.71
C SER A 392 21.95 6.89 56.33
N GLY A 393 21.01 6.15 55.77
CA GLY A 393 21.08 5.62 54.41
C GLY A 393 20.61 6.62 53.36
N VAL A 394 20.63 6.18 52.10
CA VAL A 394 20.25 6.92 50.91
C VAL A 394 19.20 6.16 50.09
N GLN A 395 18.16 6.87 49.64
CA GLN A 395 17.22 6.41 48.62
C GLN A 395 17.37 7.27 47.37
N HIS A 396 17.26 6.63 46.20
CA HIS A 396 17.19 7.30 44.91
C HIS A 396 15.81 7.07 44.28
N ARG A 397 15.39 8.00 43.42
CA ARG A 397 14.31 7.81 42.44
C ARG A 397 14.71 8.45 41.12
N THR A 398 14.13 7.97 40.02
CA THR A 398 14.41 8.44 38.66
C THR A 398 13.14 8.81 37.90
N ARG A 399 13.29 9.65 36.87
CA ARG A 399 12.27 9.96 35.85
C ARG A 399 12.95 10.12 34.50
N TYR A 400 12.22 9.89 33.43
CA TYR A 400 12.71 10.03 32.06
C TYR A 400 12.07 11.23 31.34
N ILE A 401 12.76 11.74 30.31
CA ILE A 401 12.27 12.81 29.43
C ILE A 401 11.13 12.27 28.56
N LEU A 402 10.04 13.03 28.48
CA LEU A 402 8.91 12.79 27.55
C LEU A 402 9.07 13.63 26.27
N MET A 403 9.54 14.87 26.40
CA MET A 403 9.80 15.78 25.29
C MET A 403 11.13 16.51 25.53
N HIS A 404 12.06 16.43 24.58
CA HIS A 404 13.29 17.23 24.66
C HIS A 404 13.00 18.71 24.36
N PRO A 405 13.78 19.65 24.92
CA PRO A 405 13.56 21.07 24.70
C PRO A 405 13.92 21.46 23.27
N ALA A 406 13.11 22.33 22.67
CA ALA A 406 13.32 22.86 21.32
C ALA A 406 12.96 24.36 21.27
N ASN A 407 13.37 25.03 20.19
CA ASN A 407 13.01 26.43 19.91
C ASN A 407 13.29 27.40 21.07
N ASN A 408 14.43 27.20 21.74
CA ASN A 408 14.86 27.98 22.91
C ASN A 408 13.93 27.88 24.15
N GLY A 409 13.18 26.79 24.28
CA GLY A 409 12.42 26.43 25.49
C GLY A 409 13.29 25.92 26.65
N ALA A 410 12.70 25.80 27.84
CA ALA A 410 13.43 25.51 29.07
C ALA A 410 14.09 24.11 29.09
N ALA A 411 15.36 24.07 29.50
CA ALA A 411 16.15 22.84 29.61
C ALA A 411 15.58 21.85 30.63
N CYS A 412 15.89 20.55 30.45
CA CYS A 412 15.37 19.49 31.30
C CYS A 412 15.82 19.63 32.77
N PRO A 413 14.89 19.50 33.74
CA PRO A 413 15.24 19.41 35.15
C PRO A 413 15.92 18.06 35.45
N LEU A 414 16.54 17.94 36.63
CA LEU A 414 17.23 16.71 37.06
C LEU A 414 16.33 15.47 36.93
N LEU A 415 16.90 14.42 36.33
CA LEU A 415 16.24 13.14 36.05
C LEU A 415 16.40 12.11 37.16
N GLU A 416 17.30 12.39 38.11
CA GLU A 416 17.54 11.59 39.31
C GLU A 416 17.40 12.49 40.54
N GLU A 417 16.86 11.94 41.62
CA GLU A 417 16.71 12.62 42.91
C GLU A 417 17.14 11.67 44.04
N GLU A 418 17.87 12.23 45.00
CA GLU A 418 18.39 11.52 46.16
C GLU A 418 17.78 12.09 47.44
N ARG A 419 17.44 11.22 48.41
CA ARG A 419 17.10 11.64 49.78
C ARG A 419 17.77 10.75 50.82
N LYS A 420 17.99 11.32 52.01
CA LYS A 420 18.34 10.55 53.20
C LYS A 420 17.16 9.72 53.69
N CYS A 421 17.45 8.57 54.27
CA CYS A 421 16.49 7.62 54.84
C CYS A 421 17.11 6.88 56.03
N SER A 422 16.28 6.18 56.79
CA SER A 422 16.72 5.13 57.72
C SER A 422 16.50 3.78 57.06
N PRO A 423 17.44 2.82 57.10
CA PRO A 423 17.20 1.48 56.62
C PRO A 423 16.18 0.74 57.50
N ASP A 424 15.05 0.33 56.92
CA ASP A 424 14.05 -0.50 57.59
C ASP A 424 14.50 -1.97 57.67
N ASN A 425 14.01 -2.71 58.67
CA ASN A 425 14.28 -4.13 58.90
C ASN A 425 15.78 -4.50 59.04
N CYS A 426 16.51 -3.70 59.83
CA CYS A 426 17.82 -4.07 60.33
C CYS A 426 17.75 -5.28 61.28
N LEU A 427 18.55 -6.30 60.97
CA LEU A 427 18.78 -7.52 61.77
C LEU A 427 20.21 -7.52 62.34
#